data_AF-A0A926XPX7-F1
#
_entry.id   AF-A0A926XPX7-F1
#
_cell.length_a   1.000
_cell.length_b   1.000
_cell.length_c   1.000
_cell.angle_alpha   90.00
_cell.angle_beta   90.00
_cell.angle_gamma   90.00
#
_symmetry.space_group_name_H-M   'P 1'
#
loop_
_entity.id
_entity.type
_entity.pdbx_description
1 polymer ?
#
loop_
_entity_poly.entity_id
_entity_poly.type
_entity_poly.pdbx_seq_one_letter_code
_entity_poly.pdbx_strand_id
1 'polypeptide(L)'
;MLILEAKLKGKTEQYNLIDEAIRTALFVRNKALRLWMDVKGSDKYDLNKYCAVLAKEFEFTKKLNSQARQASAERAWSAISRFFENCQKKVPGKKGFPRFKKRGHSVEYKTSGWKLSEERKSLTLTDGFKIGRLKLIGSRDLNFYQVEKIKR
;
A
#
# COMPACT_ATOMS: atom_id res chain seq x y z
N MET A 1 14.78 -17.02 -3.26
CA MET A 1 13.76 -16.10 -3.78
C MET A 1 14.46 -15.05 -4.63
N LEU A 2 14.10 -14.89 -5.90
CA LEU A 2 14.66 -13.85 -6.77
C LEU A 2 13.80 -12.59 -6.63
N ILE A 3 14.43 -11.44 -6.36
CA ILE A 3 13.76 -10.14 -6.33
C ILE A 3 14.05 -9.43 -7.65
N LEU A 4 12.98 -8.98 -8.31
CA LEU A 4 13.06 -8.24 -9.56
C LEU A 4 12.54 -6.82 -9.31
N GLU A 5 13.35 -5.83 -9.68
CA GLU A 5 13.01 -4.42 -9.53
C GLU A 5 12.86 -3.76 -10.90
N ALA A 6 11.78 -3.01 -11.05
CA ALA A 6 11.51 -2.22 -12.24
C ALA A 6 10.84 -0.90 -11.83
N LYS A 7 11.08 0.14 -12.61
CA LYS A 7 10.43 1.43 -12.50
C LYS A 7 9.19 1.45 -13.39
N LEU A 8 8.16 2.14 -12.94
CA LEU A 8 6.99 2.46 -13.76
C LEU A 8 7.20 3.84 -14.39
N LYS A 9 7.10 3.93 -15.71
CA LYS A 9 7.13 5.20 -16.46
C LYS A 9 5.76 5.45 -17.08
N GLY A 10 5.18 6.60 -16.74
CA GLY A 10 3.92 7.10 -17.26
C GLY A 10 4.03 8.55 -17.75
N LYS A 11 2.88 9.09 -18.13
CA LYS A 11 2.68 10.52 -18.43
C LYS A 11 2.46 11.32 -17.14
N THR A 12 2.61 12.65 -17.22
CA THR A 12 2.39 13.57 -16.09
C THR A 12 1.01 13.39 -15.45
N GLU A 13 -0.04 13.24 -16.25
CA GLU A 13 -1.41 12.98 -15.77
C GLU A 13 -1.49 11.69 -14.93
N GLN A 14 -0.79 10.64 -15.36
CA GLN A 14 -0.77 9.37 -14.62
C GLN A 14 -0.02 9.50 -13.29
N TYR A 15 1.03 10.31 -13.23
CA TYR A 15 1.73 10.58 -11.96
C TYR A 15 0.85 11.36 -10.98
N ASN A 16 0.06 12.33 -11.47
CA ASN A 16 -0.90 13.04 -10.62
C ASN A 16 -1.94 12.07 -10.01
N LEU A 17 -2.44 11.12 -10.80
CA LEU A 17 -3.36 10.07 -10.30
C LEU A 17 -2.68 9.13 -9.29
N ILE A 18 -1.40 8.81 -9.48
CA ILE A 18 -0.61 8.05 -8.51
C ILE A 18 -0.48 8.83 -7.20
N ASP A 19 -0.24 10.13 -7.26
CA ASP A 19 -0.18 10.99 -6.08
C ASP A 19 -1.51 11.01 -5.31
N GLU A 20 -2.65 11.03 -6.02
CA GLU A 20 -3.98 10.89 -5.41
C GLU A 20 -4.16 9.53 -4.72
N ALA A 21 -3.72 8.44 -5.35
CA ALA A 21 -3.74 7.11 -4.75
C ALA A 21 -2.85 7.04 -3.49
N ILE A 22 -1.67 7.65 -3.51
CA ILE A 22 -0.76 7.74 -2.36
C ILE A 22 -1.38 8.55 -1.21
N ARG A 23 -2.03 9.68 -1.51
CA ARG A 23 -2.77 10.48 -0.51
C ARG A 23 -3.90 9.69 0.12
N THR A 24 -4.61 8.91 -0.68
CA THR A 24 -5.71 8.05 -0.20
C THR A 24 -5.18 6.91 0.68
N ALA A 25 -4.08 6.26 0.29
CA ALA A 25 -3.40 5.26 1.10
C ALA A 25 -2.92 5.84 2.45
N LEU A 26 -2.35 7.04 2.43
CA LEU A 26 -1.94 7.77 3.64
C LEU A 26 -3.13 8.05 4.57
N PHE A 27 -4.26 8.48 4.01
CA PHE A 27 -5.49 8.71 4.76
C PHE A 27 -5.94 7.44 5.49
N VAL A 28 -6.04 6.31 4.76
CA VAL A 28 -6.42 5.01 5.33
C VAL A 28 -5.47 4.59 6.44
N ARG A 29 -4.16 4.73 6.24
CA ARG A 29 -3.14 4.44 7.26
C ARG A 29 -3.36 5.28 8.52
N ASN A 30 -3.60 6.58 8.37
CA ASN A 30 -3.77 7.48 9.52
C ASN A 30 -5.10 7.22 10.24
N LYS A 31 -6.17 6.90 9.51
CA LYS A 31 -7.45 6.48 10.10
C LYS A 31 -7.33 5.16 10.86
N ALA A 32 -6.60 4.18 10.32
CA ALA A 32 -6.31 2.93 11.03
C ALA A 32 -5.52 3.18 12.33
N LEU A 33 -4.51 4.07 12.30
CA LEU A 33 -3.82 4.47 13.53
C LEU A 33 -4.77 5.16 14.51
N ARG A 34 -5.67 6.03 14.03
CA ARG A 34 -6.62 6.74 14.88
C ARG A 34 -7.58 5.76 15.57
N LEU A 35 -8.12 4.80 14.81
CA LEU A 35 -8.98 3.74 15.38
C LEU A 35 -8.28 3.01 16.53
N TRP A 36 -7.03 2.60 16.34
CA TRP A 36 -6.26 1.94 17.39
C TRP A 36 -6.08 2.80 18.64
N MET A 37 -5.92 4.12 18.48
CA MET A 37 -5.80 5.05 19.62
C MET A 37 -7.14 5.21 20.37
N ASP A 38 -8.25 5.23 19.65
CA ASP A 38 -9.58 5.47 20.22
C ASP A 38 -10.19 4.22 20.85
N VAL A 39 -10.01 3.07 20.21
CA VAL A 39 -10.60 1.80 20.61
C VAL A 39 -9.51 0.92 21.22
N LYS A 40 -9.41 0.97 22.55
CA LYS A 40 -8.46 0.16 23.32
C LYS A 40 -8.65 -1.32 23.00
N GLY A 41 -7.53 -2.01 22.77
CA GLY A 41 -7.52 -3.45 22.46
C GLY A 41 -7.68 -3.78 20.97
N SER A 42 -7.85 -2.79 20.09
CA SER A 42 -7.90 -3.03 18.64
C SER A 42 -6.65 -3.75 18.14
N ASP A 43 -6.84 -4.80 17.35
CA ASP A 43 -5.76 -5.58 16.77
C ASP A 43 -5.57 -5.34 15.26
N LYS A 44 -4.66 -6.09 14.64
CA LYS A 44 -4.40 -6.03 13.19
C LYS A 44 -5.66 -6.30 12.36
N TYR A 45 -6.49 -7.25 12.79
CA TYR A 45 -7.67 -7.69 12.06
C TYR A 45 -8.77 -6.62 12.12
N ASP A 46 -8.94 -5.96 13.26
CA ASP A 46 -9.87 -4.83 13.41
C ASP A 46 -9.49 -3.69 12.47
N LEU A 47 -8.20 -3.35 12.42
CA LEU A 47 -7.68 -2.32 11.51
C LEU A 47 -7.93 -2.67 10.03
N ASN A 48 -7.77 -3.94 9.66
CA ASN A 48 -8.05 -4.41 8.31
C ASN A 48 -9.55 -4.40 7.98
N LYS A 49 -10.42 -4.80 8.91
CA LYS A 49 -11.89 -4.74 8.75
C LYS A 49 -12.36 -3.28 8.59
N TYR A 50 -11.75 -2.36 9.32
CA TYR A 50 -12.07 -0.93 9.25
C TYR A 50 -11.84 -0.32 7.86
N CYS A 51 -10.93 -0.86 7.05
CA CYS A 51 -10.75 -0.42 5.66
C CYS A 51 -12.01 -0.58 4.79
N ALA A 52 -12.90 -1.52 5.12
CA ALA A 52 -14.20 -1.66 4.44
C ALA A 52 -15.21 -0.59 4.89
N VAL A 53 -15.17 -0.21 6.18
CA VAL A 53 -15.98 0.89 6.73
C VAL A 53 -15.59 2.22 6.08
N LEU A 54 -14.28 2.52 6.03
CA LEU A 54 -13.76 3.71 5.37
C LEU A 54 -14.20 3.81 3.89
N ALA A 55 -14.24 2.67 3.19
CA ALA A 55 -14.72 2.58 1.80
C ALA A 55 -16.16 3.03 1.61
N LYS A 56 -17.01 2.74 2.61
CA LYS A 56 -18.44 3.08 2.59
C LYS A 56 -18.65 4.54 3.02
N GLU A 57 -17.83 5.02 3.94
CA GLU A 57 -17.90 6.39 4.48
C GLU A 57 -17.33 7.43 3.51
N PHE A 58 -16.24 7.09 2.79
CA PHE A 58 -15.50 8.02 1.94
C PHE A 58 -15.38 7.49 0.50
N GLU A 59 -16.12 8.10 -0.43
CA GLU A 59 -16.15 7.65 -1.84
C GLU A 59 -14.76 7.64 -2.51
N PHE A 60 -13.88 8.58 -2.16
CA PHE A 60 -12.52 8.58 -2.70
C PHE A 60 -11.68 7.38 -2.24
N THR A 61 -11.96 6.83 -1.06
CA THR A 61 -11.24 5.63 -0.57
C THR A 61 -11.70 4.35 -1.28
N LYS A 62 -12.94 4.32 -1.77
CA LYS A 62 -13.47 3.23 -2.59
C LYS A 62 -12.74 3.09 -3.91
N LYS A 63 -12.21 4.20 -4.45
CA LYS A 63 -11.34 4.19 -5.65
C LYS A 63 -10.08 3.35 -5.42
N LEU A 64 -9.56 3.31 -4.19
CA LEU A 64 -8.38 2.50 -3.87
C LEU A 64 -8.77 1.02 -3.76
N ASN A 65 -7.98 0.16 -4.40
CA ASN A 65 -8.14 -1.29 -4.31
C ASN A 65 -8.20 -1.77 -2.85
N SER A 66 -9.04 -2.76 -2.56
CA SER A 66 -9.27 -3.25 -1.19
C SER A 66 -8.00 -3.76 -0.51
N GLN A 67 -7.13 -4.48 -1.22
CA GLN A 67 -5.86 -4.95 -0.68
C GLN A 67 -4.87 -3.80 -0.48
N ALA A 68 -4.90 -2.77 -1.32
CA ALA A 68 -4.06 -1.58 -1.12
C ALA A 68 -4.48 -0.78 0.12
N ARG A 69 -5.79 -0.73 0.41
CA ARG A 69 -6.30 -0.20 1.70
C ARG A 69 -5.83 -1.04 2.88
N GLN A 70 -5.95 -2.36 2.80
CA GLN A 70 -5.46 -3.27 3.85
C GLN A 70 -3.95 -3.13 4.06
N ALA A 71 -3.14 -3.09 3.00
CA ALA A 71 -1.70 -2.86 3.08
C ALA A 71 -1.38 -1.53 3.80
N SER A 72 -2.21 -0.50 3.60
CA SER A 72 -2.09 0.78 4.30
C SER A 72 -2.38 0.67 5.80
N ALA A 73 -3.40 -0.09 6.20
CA ALA A 73 -3.70 -0.38 7.60
C ALA A 73 -2.62 -1.28 8.25
N GLU A 74 -2.12 -2.28 7.53
CA GLU A 74 -1.01 -3.12 7.98
C GLU A 74 0.26 -2.30 8.23
N ARG A 75 0.54 -1.27 7.43
CA ARG A 75 1.65 -0.34 7.72
C ARG A 75 1.42 0.46 9.02
N ALA A 76 0.18 0.77 9.38
CA ALA A 76 -0.12 1.35 10.69
C ALA A 76 0.18 0.32 11.79
N TRP A 77 -0.30 -0.91 11.61
CA TRP A 77 -0.06 -2.01 12.54
C TRP A 77 1.43 -2.32 12.73
N SER A 78 2.23 -2.37 11.67
CA SER A 78 3.67 -2.60 11.78
C SER A 78 4.38 -1.53 12.63
N ALA A 79 3.90 -0.28 12.61
CA ALA A 79 4.41 0.75 13.50
C ALA A 79 4.01 0.52 14.96
N ILE A 80 2.77 0.07 15.20
CA ILE A 80 2.24 -0.27 16.53
C ILE A 80 2.97 -1.49 17.11
N SER A 81 3.05 -2.60 16.36
CA SER A 81 3.76 -3.83 16.76
C SER A 81 5.20 -3.53 17.11
N ARG A 82 5.92 -2.81 16.23
CA ARG A 82 7.31 -2.44 16.46
C ARG A 82 7.50 -1.58 17.71
N PHE A 83 6.56 -0.70 18.04
CA PHE A 83 6.60 0.08 19.28
C PHE A 83 6.56 -0.84 20.51
N PHE A 84 5.59 -1.76 20.57
CA PHE A 84 5.47 -2.69 21.69
C PHE A 84 6.64 -3.67 21.77
N GLU A 85 7.10 -4.23 20.65
CA GLU A 85 8.28 -5.10 20.59
C GLU A 85 9.54 -4.39 21.12
N ASN A 86 9.75 -3.13 20.76
CA ASN A 86 10.89 -2.35 21.24
C ASN A 86 10.77 -2.03 22.75
N CYS A 87 9.55 -1.79 23.24
CA CYS A 87 9.29 -1.62 24.67
C CYS A 87 9.61 -2.90 25.44
N GLN A 88 9.12 -4.05 24.97
CA GLN A 88 9.37 -5.37 25.56
C GLN A 88 10.86 -5.71 25.58
N LYS A 89 11.57 -5.49 24.46
CA LYS A 89 13.01 -5.72 24.32
C LYS A 89 13.88 -4.65 25.01
N LYS A 90 13.26 -3.65 25.65
CA LYS A 90 13.93 -2.51 26.32
C LYS A 90 14.94 -1.76 25.43
N VAL A 91 14.74 -1.71 24.11
CA VAL A 91 15.70 -1.10 23.17
C VAL A 91 15.84 0.41 23.40
N PRO A 92 17.05 0.94 23.68
CA PRO A 92 17.27 2.38 23.85
C PRO A 92 16.96 3.18 22.58
N GLY A 93 16.36 4.37 22.73
CA GLY A 93 16.12 5.33 21.63
C GLY A 93 15.10 4.93 20.55
N LYS A 94 14.66 3.67 20.47
CA LYS A 94 13.74 3.16 19.44
C LYS A 94 12.30 2.94 19.91
N LYS A 95 11.94 3.36 21.13
CA LYS A 95 10.59 3.26 21.72
C LYS A 95 9.66 4.42 21.33
N GLY A 96 9.77 4.93 20.10
CA GLY A 96 8.94 6.03 19.64
C GLY A 96 7.49 5.58 19.46
N PHE A 97 6.55 6.25 20.15
CA PHE A 97 5.12 5.99 19.97
C PHE A 97 4.69 6.24 18.52
N PRO A 98 3.80 5.41 17.92
CA PRO A 98 3.35 5.59 16.55
C PRO A 98 2.68 6.97 16.35
N ARG A 99 3.09 7.70 15.31
CA ARG A 99 2.54 9.04 15.00
C ARG A 99 1.78 9.04 13.68
N PHE A 100 0.90 10.04 13.51
CA PHE A 100 0.31 10.35 12.21
C PHE A 100 1.39 10.82 11.23
N LYS A 101 1.24 10.42 9.96
CA LYS A 101 2.15 10.83 8.90
C LYS A 101 1.56 12.03 8.15
N LYS A 102 2.38 13.07 7.92
CA LYS A 102 1.99 14.25 7.13
C LYS A 102 2.09 14.01 5.61
N ARG A 103 2.99 13.12 5.18
CA ARG A 103 3.22 12.79 3.77
C ARG A 103 3.27 11.27 3.57
N GLY A 104 2.76 10.83 2.43
CA GLY A 104 2.87 9.47 1.93
C GLY A 104 3.85 9.44 0.78
N HIS A 105 4.51 8.30 0.57
CA HIS A 105 5.51 8.13 -0.49
C HIS A 105 5.24 6.90 -1.37
N SER A 106 4.28 6.06 -1.00
CA SER A 106 4.00 4.84 -1.74
C SER A 106 2.60 4.32 -1.44
N VAL A 107 2.02 3.69 -2.45
CA VAL A 107 0.89 2.79 -2.35
C VAL A 107 1.39 1.39 -2.73
N GLU A 108 0.84 0.35 -2.12
CA GLU A 108 1.26 -1.02 -2.36
C GLU A 108 0.08 -1.86 -2.80
N TYR A 109 0.31 -2.60 -3.88
CA TYR A 109 -0.63 -3.54 -4.45
C TYR A 109 0.02 -4.92 -4.33
N LYS A 110 -0.62 -5.82 -3.57
CA LYS A 110 -0.12 -7.18 -3.33
C LYS A 110 -0.47 -8.09 -4.51
N THR A 111 -1.59 -8.80 -4.42
CA THR A 111 -2.01 -9.75 -5.46
C THR A 111 -3.04 -9.19 -6.43
N SER A 112 -3.70 -8.08 -6.07
CA SER A 112 -4.72 -7.43 -6.89
C SER A 112 -4.48 -5.93 -7.06
N GLY A 113 -5.24 -5.30 -7.95
CA GLY A 113 -5.13 -3.87 -8.27
C GLY A 113 -4.09 -3.55 -9.35
N TRP A 114 -3.46 -4.58 -9.92
CA TRP A 114 -2.57 -4.46 -11.06
C TRP A 114 -2.69 -5.68 -11.98
N LYS A 115 -2.30 -5.52 -13.24
CA LYS A 115 -2.17 -6.59 -14.24
C LYS A 115 -0.91 -6.37 -15.05
N LEU A 116 -0.10 -7.42 -15.20
CA LEU A 116 1.06 -7.43 -16.09
C LEU A 116 0.62 -7.68 -17.52
N SER A 117 1.22 -7.01 -18.51
CA SER A 117 1.02 -7.37 -19.91
C SER A 117 1.63 -8.74 -20.23
N GLU A 118 1.13 -9.42 -21.25
CA GLU A 118 1.70 -10.69 -21.72
C GLU A 118 3.19 -10.58 -22.06
N GLU A 119 3.62 -9.50 -22.72
CA GLU A 119 5.05 -9.26 -22.98
C GLU A 119 5.84 -8.75 -21.75
N ARG A 120 5.18 -8.56 -20.61
CA ARG A 120 5.76 -8.08 -19.33
C ARG A 120 6.56 -6.77 -19.41
N LYS A 121 6.37 -6.01 -20.49
CA LYS A 121 6.94 -4.66 -20.71
C LYS A 121 6.10 -3.54 -20.11
N SER A 122 4.92 -3.84 -19.60
CA SER A 122 4.00 -2.85 -19.04
C SER A 122 3.14 -3.43 -17.94
N LEU A 123 2.71 -2.56 -17.02
CA LEU A 123 1.85 -2.89 -15.91
C LEU A 123 0.66 -1.93 -15.92
N THR A 124 -0.55 -2.46 -15.80
CA THR A 124 -1.78 -1.68 -15.74
C THR A 124 -2.30 -1.69 -14.31
N LEU A 125 -2.45 -0.51 -13.71
CA LEU A 125 -3.15 -0.38 -12.43
C LEU A 125 -4.65 -0.34 -12.70
N THR A 126 -5.40 -1.19 -11.99
CA THR A 126 -6.81 -1.48 -12.26
C THR A 126 -7.77 -0.96 -11.20
N ASP A 127 -7.28 -0.06 -10.35
CA ASP A 127 -8.10 0.57 -9.33
C ASP A 127 -8.97 1.71 -9.90
N GLY A 128 -9.84 2.28 -9.06
CA GLY A 128 -10.78 3.32 -9.43
C GLY A 128 -10.14 4.70 -9.67
N PHE A 129 -8.82 4.86 -9.51
CA PHE A 129 -8.12 6.08 -9.90
C PHE A 129 -7.88 6.15 -11.41
N LYS A 130 -8.09 5.05 -12.14
CA LYS A 130 -7.95 4.99 -13.60
C LYS A 130 -6.54 5.42 -14.08
N ILE A 131 -5.50 5.10 -13.31
CA ILE A 131 -4.10 5.40 -13.66
C ILE A 131 -3.72 4.74 -15.00
N GLY A 132 -4.27 3.56 -15.29
CA GLY A 132 -4.10 2.88 -16.56
C GLY A 132 -2.75 2.19 -16.73
N ARG A 133 -2.32 2.07 -17.99
CA ARG A 133 -1.13 1.31 -18.38
C ARG A 133 0.14 2.16 -18.25
N LEU A 134 1.14 1.60 -17.57
CA LEU A 134 2.45 2.20 -17.34
C LEU A 134 3.52 1.31 -17.97
N LYS A 135 4.58 1.92 -18.51
CA LYS A 135 5.73 1.19 -19.07
C LYS A 135 6.62 0.68 -17.93
N LEU A 136 7.00 -0.58 -17.96
CA LEU A 136 8.01 -1.13 -17.05
C LEU A 136 9.39 -0.85 -17.62
N ILE A 137 10.28 -0.33 -16.77
CA ILE A 137 11.67 -0.05 -17.08
C ILE A 137 12.51 -0.76 -16.03
N GLY A 138 13.13 -1.87 -16.42
CA GLY A 138 14.06 -2.63 -15.59
C GLY A 138 15.33 -2.95 -16.36
N SER A 139 16.32 -3.50 -15.66
CA SER A 139 17.56 -3.98 -16.26
C SER A 139 17.46 -5.41 -16.79
N ARG A 140 16.39 -6.13 -16.45
CA ARG A 140 16.18 -7.54 -16.79
C ARG A 140 14.98 -7.69 -17.70
N ASP A 141 15.11 -8.57 -18.69
CA ASP A 141 13.96 -8.99 -19.49
C ASP A 141 13.08 -9.93 -18.65
N LEU A 142 11.84 -9.54 -18.46
CA LEU A 142 10.87 -10.31 -17.68
C LEU A 142 10.24 -11.44 -18.51
N ASN A 143 10.40 -11.46 -19.84
CA ASN A 143 9.79 -12.48 -20.70
C ASN A 143 10.26 -13.91 -20.42
N PHE A 144 11.44 -14.07 -19.83
CA PHE A 144 11.93 -15.38 -19.41
C PHE A 144 11.12 -16.02 -18.27
N TYR A 145 10.28 -15.26 -17.57
CA TYR A 145 9.52 -15.74 -16.42
C TYR A 145 8.03 -15.91 -16.75
N GLN A 146 7.44 -17.06 -16.42
CA GLN A 146 5.99 -17.27 -16.49
C GLN A 146 5.24 -16.23 -15.64
N VAL A 147 4.14 -15.65 -16.16
CA VAL A 147 3.40 -14.57 -15.47
C VAL A 147 2.92 -15.02 -14.10
N GLU A 148 2.47 -16.27 -13.99
CA GLU A 148 1.93 -16.89 -12.77
C GLU A 148 2.99 -17.03 -11.67
N LYS A 149 4.27 -17.06 -12.06
CA LYS A 149 5.41 -17.10 -11.12
C LYS A 149 5.80 -15.72 -10.62
N ILE A 150 5.36 -14.65 -11.30
CA ILE A 150 5.62 -13.28 -10.88
C ILE A 150 4.58 -12.88 -9.84
N LYS A 151 5.01 -12.83 -8.58
CA LYS A 151 4.21 -12.42 -7.44
C LYS A 151 4.84 -11.21 -6.75
N ARG A 152 4.03 -10.48 -6.00
CA ARG A 152 4.45 -9.40 -5.11
C ARG A 152 4.18 -9.79 -3.67
#